data_AF-A0AAV0DI05-F1
#
_entry.id   AF-A0AAV0DI05-F1
#
_cell.length_a   1.000
_cell.length_b   1.000
_cell.length_c   1.000
_cell.angle_alpha   90.00
_cell.angle_beta   90.00
_cell.angle_gamma   90.00
#
_symmetry.space_group_name_H-M   'P 1'
#
loop_
_entity.id
_entity.type
_entity.pdbx_description
1 polymer ?
#
loop_
_entity_poly.entity_id
_entity_poly.type
_entity_poly.pdbx_seq_one_letter_code
_entity_poly.pdbx_strand_id
1 'polypeptide(L)'
;MCHTAMYKTFSFWKFSLHQSVHLLMLMVFSTSCYSFTKPKVEGEALIELLKALNDSNGKVNDWNNDFVSPCFSWSHVTCKNGNVISLSLSANGFSGTLSPSITKLKFLVSLDLHDNNLSGVLPDYLGGMLNLQNLNLANNKFNGSIPQAWDSLSSLKNLDLSSNDLVGGVPLKLFSVPIYNFSNTQLRCGKGSHQPCASSSSVPVTPGKSKLAIVIIGASCGAFILLLLGAIFICRSNLFCRVERDIFVDVQGEDERKFSYGQIRRFSWREIQIATEDFKESNIIGKGGFGKVYKGLLSDKTKVAVKRLENYHSPGGEAAFLREIQLISVAVHRNLLRLIGFCTTPSERVLVYPFMQNLSVAYRLRELRPGEEGLEWPARKHIAFGAARGLEYLHEHCIPKIIHRDLKAANILLDDNFEPVLGDFGLAKLVDTKLTHVTTQVRGTMGHIAPEYLTTGKSSEKTDVFGYGITLLELVTGKRAIDFSRLEDEEDVLLLDHVKNLLREKRLNDIMDPNLKNYDVKEVEIILQVAMLCTQTSPEDRPRMTEVISMLQGVGLTTRWAEWEQLDEVRNHEFTNVGHKFLWGEDSTYDQEAVQLSEPR
;
A
#
# COMPACT_ATOMS: atom_id res chain seq x y z
N MET A 1 27.04 49.56 63.27
CA MET A 1 25.61 49.43 62.91
C MET A 1 25.50 49.16 61.42
N CYS A 2 24.50 48.37 61.00
CA CYS A 2 24.20 47.93 59.63
C CYS A 2 25.04 46.77 59.05
N HIS A 3 24.92 45.63 59.73
CA HIS A 3 25.10 44.30 59.16
C HIS A 3 23.73 43.77 58.68
N THR A 4 23.06 44.39 57.69
CA THR A 4 21.74 43.90 57.19
C THR A 4 21.25 44.59 55.90
N ALA A 5 22.02 44.60 54.80
CA ALA A 5 21.52 45.23 53.56
C ALA A 5 21.97 44.63 52.21
N MET A 6 22.63 43.46 52.17
CA MET A 6 22.96 42.82 50.87
C MET A 6 22.48 41.38 50.71
N TYR A 7 21.69 40.86 51.66
CA TYR A 7 21.08 39.52 51.56
C TYR A 7 19.55 39.54 51.36
N LYS A 8 18.93 40.71 51.15
CA LYS A 8 17.47 40.85 50.91
C LYS A 8 17.07 41.16 49.47
N THR A 9 17.99 41.44 48.56
CA THR A 9 17.67 41.67 47.14
C THR A 9 17.81 40.42 46.26
N PHE A 10 18.53 39.39 46.73
CA PHE A 10 18.65 38.11 46.01
C PHE A 10 17.61 37.04 46.37
N SER A 11 16.82 37.23 47.44
CA SER A 11 15.72 36.29 47.78
C SER A 11 14.36 36.73 47.23
N PHE A 12 14.20 37.98 46.80
CA PHE A 12 12.97 38.46 46.16
C PHE A 12 12.91 38.13 44.65
N TRP A 13 14.06 38.02 43.98
CA TRP A 13 14.14 37.61 42.58
C TRP A 13 14.18 36.09 42.37
N LYS A 14 14.55 35.31 43.39
CA LYS A 14 14.51 33.83 43.32
C LYS A 14 13.11 33.24 43.56
N PHE A 15 12.23 33.99 44.21
CA PHE A 15 10.83 33.58 44.45
C PHE A 15 9.89 34.01 43.30
N SER A 16 10.22 35.10 42.60
CA SER A 16 9.48 35.52 41.39
C SER A 16 9.81 34.64 40.18
N LEU A 17 11.05 34.16 40.04
CA LEU A 17 11.45 33.32 38.90
C LEU A 17 10.82 31.92 38.96
N HIS A 18 10.64 31.34 40.16
CA HIS A 18 10.09 29.99 40.32
C HIS A 18 8.56 29.95 40.12
N GLN A 19 7.85 31.05 40.45
CA GLN A 19 6.43 31.22 40.11
C GLN A 19 6.22 31.55 38.62
N SER A 20 7.09 32.33 37.99
CA SER A 20 7.01 32.56 36.54
C SER A 20 7.41 31.33 35.72
N VAL A 21 8.31 30.47 36.21
CA VAL A 21 8.65 29.19 35.55
C VAL A 21 7.56 28.14 35.76
N HIS A 22 6.84 28.12 36.89
CA HIS A 22 5.64 27.28 37.02
C HIS A 22 4.45 27.80 36.20
N LEU A 23 4.30 29.12 36.02
CA LEU A 23 3.27 29.70 35.15
C LEU A 23 3.61 29.51 33.66
N LEU A 24 4.88 29.59 33.27
CA LEU A 24 5.34 29.23 31.93
C LEU A 24 5.31 27.72 31.70
N MET A 25 5.61 26.88 32.69
CA MET A 25 5.46 25.43 32.58
C MET A 25 3.98 25.03 32.57
N LEU A 26 3.09 25.73 33.28
CA LEU A 26 1.64 25.50 33.15
C LEU A 26 1.08 26.02 31.82
N MET A 27 1.67 27.05 31.21
CA MET A 27 1.33 27.48 29.84
C MET A 27 1.98 26.60 28.76
N VAL A 28 3.16 26.02 28.99
CA VAL A 28 3.87 25.10 28.06
C VAL A 28 3.35 23.65 28.18
N PHE A 29 2.80 23.26 29.33
CA PHE A 29 2.01 22.02 29.49
C PHE A 29 0.51 22.20 29.13
N SER A 30 0.09 23.38 28.67
CA SER A 30 -1.21 23.60 28.00
C SER A 30 -1.11 24.00 26.52
N THR A 31 0.09 24.13 25.94
CA THR A 31 0.28 24.39 24.49
C THR A 31 1.29 23.45 23.83
N SER A 32 1.32 22.20 24.27
CA SER A 32 1.69 21.06 23.43
C SER A 32 0.61 19.99 23.47
N CYS A 33 -0.65 20.42 23.33
CA CYS A 33 -1.54 19.66 22.46
C CYS A 33 -1.17 20.08 21.03
N TYR A 34 -0.41 19.23 20.32
CA TYR A 34 -0.66 19.15 18.89
C TYR A 34 -2.16 18.91 18.77
N SER A 35 -2.86 19.89 18.23
CA SER A 35 -4.30 19.83 18.00
C SER A 35 -4.55 18.78 16.92
N PHE A 36 -4.49 17.50 17.31
CA PHE A 36 -5.09 16.41 16.57
C PHE A 36 -6.61 16.48 16.81
N THR A 37 -7.25 17.57 16.39
CA THR A 37 -8.68 17.81 16.63
C THR A 37 -9.42 18.37 15.43
N LYS A 38 -8.96 18.09 14.21
CA LYS A 38 -9.76 18.40 12.99
C LYS A 38 -10.55 17.20 12.45
N PRO A 39 -10.00 15.98 12.39
CA PRO A 39 -10.74 14.81 11.87
C PRO A 39 -11.98 14.43 12.69
N LYS A 40 -11.89 14.59 14.02
CA LYS A 40 -12.94 14.17 14.94
C LYS A 40 -14.18 15.08 14.87
N VAL A 41 -13.97 16.40 14.70
CA VAL A 41 -15.07 17.38 14.63
C VAL A 41 -15.84 17.29 13.32
N GLU A 42 -15.14 17.16 12.18
CA GLU A 42 -15.80 17.01 10.87
C GLU A 42 -16.50 15.65 10.75
N GLY A 43 -15.92 14.58 11.32
CA GLY A 43 -16.57 13.28 11.39
C GLY A 43 -17.82 13.24 12.26
N GLU A 44 -17.75 13.79 13.48
CA GLU A 44 -18.92 13.92 14.35
C GLU A 44 -20.03 14.76 13.69
N ALA A 45 -19.65 15.84 12.99
CA ALA A 45 -20.59 16.68 12.26
C ALA A 45 -21.31 15.92 11.13
N LEU A 46 -20.58 15.12 10.36
CA LEU A 46 -21.15 14.30 9.29
C LEU A 46 -22.07 13.20 9.85
N ILE A 47 -21.72 12.55 10.96
CA ILE A 47 -22.59 11.56 11.60
C ILE A 47 -23.86 12.20 12.15
N GLU A 48 -23.77 13.38 12.78
CA GLU A 48 -24.94 14.17 13.20
C GLU A 48 -25.81 14.57 12.00
N LEU A 49 -25.19 14.95 10.88
CA LEU A 49 -25.91 15.28 9.65
C LEU A 49 -26.64 14.05 9.10
N LEU A 50 -25.98 12.90 8.98
CA LEU A 50 -26.58 11.66 8.47
C LEU A 50 -27.80 11.23 9.30
N LYS A 51 -27.72 11.35 10.63
CA LYS A 51 -28.86 11.09 11.53
C LYS A 51 -30.03 12.02 11.23
N ALA A 52 -29.77 13.31 10.98
CA ALA A 52 -30.80 14.29 10.67
C ALA A 52 -31.41 14.10 9.27
N LEU A 53 -30.64 13.58 8.30
CA LEU A 53 -31.12 13.24 6.96
C LEU A 53 -32.05 12.00 6.97
N ASN A 54 -32.09 11.26 8.08
CA ASN A 54 -32.94 10.07 8.27
C ASN A 54 -32.65 8.97 7.22
N ASP A 55 -31.47 8.38 7.30
CA ASP A 55 -31.08 7.20 6.50
C ASP A 55 -31.79 5.92 7.02
N SER A 56 -33.08 5.80 6.74
CA SER A 56 -33.91 4.67 7.19
C SER A 56 -33.49 3.32 6.58
N ASN A 57 -32.71 3.33 5.50
CA ASN A 57 -32.40 2.16 4.68
C ASN A 57 -30.93 1.70 4.80
N GLY A 58 -30.11 2.38 5.62
CA GLY A 58 -28.67 2.08 5.73
C GLY A 58 -27.98 2.17 4.37
N LYS A 59 -28.17 3.28 3.64
CA LYS A 59 -27.48 3.51 2.37
C LYS A 59 -26.02 3.89 2.61
N VAL A 60 -25.73 4.55 3.72
CA VAL A 60 -24.37 4.94 4.11
C VAL A 60 -23.93 4.10 5.31
N ASN A 61 -23.19 3.02 5.04
CA ASN A 61 -22.85 2.00 6.06
C ASN A 61 -21.43 2.09 6.62
N ASP A 62 -20.58 2.91 6.01
CA ASP A 62 -19.14 3.00 6.31
C ASP A 62 -18.78 4.22 7.17
N TRP A 63 -19.75 5.07 7.51
CA TRP A 63 -19.57 6.20 8.43
C TRP A 63 -19.70 5.71 9.87
N ASN A 64 -18.57 5.44 10.53
CA ASN A 64 -18.54 4.89 11.89
C ASN A 64 -17.78 5.80 12.89
N ASN A 65 -18.10 5.65 14.18
CA ASN A 65 -17.44 6.39 15.26
C ASN A 65 -16.10 5.77 15.69
N ASP A 66 -15.86 4.52 15.33
CA ASP A 66 -14.78 3.70 15.90
C ASP A 66 -13.52 3.64 15.02
N PHE A 67 -13.61 4.03 13.74
CA PHE A 67 -12.49 4.03 12.79
C PHE A 67 -12.18 5.42 12.22
N VAL A 68 -10.93 5.52 11.80
CA VAL A 68 -10.19 6.62 11.14
C VAL A 68 -11.03 7.70 10.44
N SER A 69 -10.62 8.96 10.61
CA SER A 69 -11.00 10.19 9.89
C SER A 69 -11.89 10.02 8.63
N PRO A 70 -12.93 10.88 8.43
CA PRO A 70 -13.75 10.87 7.21
C PRO A 70 -12.95 10.88 5.91
N CYS A 71 -11.77 11.49 5.93
CA CYS A 71 -10.88 11.62 4.78
C CYS A 71 -10.10 10.35 4.41
N PHE A 72 -10.24 9.27 5.16
CA PHE A 72 -9.47 8.04 4.97
C PHE A 72 -10.30 6.91 4.32
N SER A 73 -11.59 6.81 4.68
CA SER A 73 -12.40 5.65 4.26
C SER A 73 -13.88 5.92 4.05
N TRP A 74 -14.40 7.13 4.32
CA TRP A 74 -15.85 7.38 4.22
C TRP A 74 -16.27 7.66 2.78
N SER A 75 -17.22 6.89 2.29
CA SER A 75 -17.90 7.06 1.03
C SER A 75 -18.62 8.42 0.99
N HIS A 76 -18.85 8.94 -0.23
CA HIS A 76 -19.57 10.20 -0.45
C HIS A 76 -18.87 11.47 0.09
N VAL A 77 -17.67 11.35 0.66
CA VAL A 77 -16.85 12.45 1.20
C VAL A 77 -15.56 12.59 0.39
N THR A 78 -15.21 13.82 0.00
CA THR A 78 -13.90 14.14 -0.60
C THR A 78 -13.16 15.13 0.27
N CYS A 79 -11.87 14.86 0.51
CA CYS A 79 -11.03 15.71 1.33
C CYS A 79 -9.83 16.29 0.57
N LYS A 80 -9.39 17.47 1.02
CA LYS A 80 -8.13 18.09 0.60
C LYS A 80 -7.37 18.54 1.84
N ASN A 81 -6.11 18.16 1.94
CA ASN A 81 -5.25 18.45 3.10
C ASN A 81 -5.89 18.05 4.44
N GLY A 82 -6.61 16.92 4.47
CA GLY A 82 -7.25 16.39 5.67
C GLY A 82 -8.50 17.11 6.15
N ASN A 83 -9.08 18.03 5.36
CA ASN A 83 -10.39 18.64 5.64
C ASN A 83 -11.41 18.25 4.57
N VAL A 84 -12.67 18.10 4.97
CA VAL A 84 -13.79 17.80 4.06
C VAL A 84 -14.07 18.99 3.15
N ILE A 85 -13.97 18.78 1.83
CA ILE A 85 -14.21 19.80 0.80
C ILE A 85 -15.42 19.51 -0.08
N SER A 86 -15.87 18.26 -0.17
CA SER A 86 -17.06 17.89 -0.95
C SER A 86 -17.85 16.81 -0.24
N LEU A 87 -19.18 16.97 -0.23
CA LEU A 87 -20.14 15.99 0.26
C LEU A 87 -21.19 15.74 -0.82
N SER A 88 -21.34 14.49 -1.25
CA SER A 88 -22.24 14.09 -2.35
C SER A 88 -23.16 12.94 -1.96
N LEU A 89 -24.36 13.28 -1.54
CA LEU A 89 -25.37 12.39 -0.94
C LEU A 89 -26.68 12.37 -1.75
N SER A 90 -26.60 12.62 -3.05
CA SER A 90 -27.75 12.64 -3.96
C SER A 90 -28.37 11.26 -4.21
N ALA A 91 -29.63 11.23 -4.62
CA ALA A 91 -30.34 10.02 -5.07
C ALA A 91 -30.39 8.87 -4.04
N ASN A 92 -30.43 9.17 -2.74
CA ASN A 92 -30.42 8.18 -1.66
C ASN A 92 -31.78 7.98 -0.96
N GLY A 93 -32.79 8.78 -1.31
CA GLY A 93 -34.13 8.68 -0.74
C GLY A 93 -34.25 9.19 0.70
N PHE A 94 -33.30 10.02 1.16
CA PHE A 94 -33.32 10.62 2.51
C PHE A 94 -34.58 11.45 2.74
N SER A 95 -35.19 11.35 3.92
CA SER A 95 -36.51 11.95 4.21
C SER A 95 -36.51 12.97 5.35
N GLY A 96 -35.34 13.21 5.95
CA GLY A 96 -35.17 14.10 7.08
C GLY A 96 -34.97 15.57 6.70
N THR A 97 -34.13 16.26 7.46
CA THR A 97 -33.89 17.72 7.36
C THR A 97 -32.39 18.05 7.36
N LEU A 98 -32.03 19.27 6.98
CA LEU A 98 -30.67 19.77 7.11
C LEU A 98 -30.35 20.14 8.57
N SER A 99 -29.23 19.62 9.09
CA SER A 99 -28.77 19.87 10.47
C SER A 99 -27.75 21.01 10.54
N PRO A 100 -27.75 21.82 11.61
CA PRO A 100 -26.73 22.85 11.84
C PRO A 100 -25.30 22.32 11.91
N SER A 101 -25.13 21.01 12.17
CA SER A 101 -23.84 20.31 12.17
C SER A 101 -23.03 20.54 10.89
N ILE A 102 -23.69 20.76 9.74
CA ILE A 102 -23.01 21.02 8.46
C ILE A 102 -22.11 22.26 8.49
N THR A 103 -22.40 23.24 9.35
CA THR A 103 -21.59 24.45 9.53
C THR A 103 -20.22 24.17 10.15
N LYS A 104 -20.04 23.00 10.77
CA LYS A 104 -18.74 22.56 11.31
C LYS A 104 -17.75 22.21 10.18
N LEU A 105 -18.24 21.97 8.95
CA LEU A 105 -17.41 21.69 7.76
C LEU A 105 -16.89 23.00 7.12
N LYS A 106 -15.91 23.63 7.78
CA LYS A 106 -15.43 24.98 7.44
C LYS A 106 -14.81 25.10 6.04
N PHE A 107 -14.36 23.99 5.47
CA PHE A 107 -13.67 23.95 4.18
C PHE A 107 -14.56 23.42 3.05
N LEU A 108 -15.86 23.21 3.30
CA LEU A 108 -16.77 22.65 2.31
C LEU A 108 -16.91 23.59 1.10
N VAL A 109 -16.62 23.06 -0.07
CA VAL A 109 -16.69 23.73 -1.37
C VAL A 109 -17.91 23.27 -2.17
N SER A 110 -18.28 21.99 -2.05
CA SER A 110 -19.42 21.42 -2.78
C SER A 110 -20.33 20.63 -1.84
N LEU A 111 -21.61 20.96 -1.85
CA LEU A 111 -22.67 20.22 -1.16
C LEU A 111 -23.71 19.78 -2.19
N ASP A 112 -23.86 18.47 -2.35
CA ASP A 112 -24.84 17.89 -3.25
C ASP A 112 -25.79 16.94 -2.53
N LEU A 113 -27.07 17.29 -2.52
CA LEU A 113 -28.17 16.56 -1.86
C LEU A 113 -29.40 16.39 -2.78
N HIS A 114 -29.23 16.55 -4.10
CA HIS A 114 -30.35 16.45 -5.03
C HIS A 114 -31.00 15.06 -5.08
N ASP A 115 -32.22 14.98 -5.59
CA ASP A 115 -32.97 13.72 -5.73
C ASP A 115 -33.15 12.97 -4.40
N ASN A 116 -33.62 13.68 -3.38
CA ASN A 116 -34.00 13.09 -2.10
C ASN A 116 -35.42 13.52 -1.71
N ASN A 117 -35.92 13.02 -0.58
CA ASN A 117 -37.21 13.39 0.01
C ASN A 117 -37.03 14.37 1.19
N LEU A 118 -35.95 15.17 1.22
CA LEU A 118 -35.66 16.07 2.33
C LEU A 118 -36.70 17.17 2.42
N SER A 119 -37.09 17.54 3.63
CA SER A 119 -38.18 18.49 3.89
C SER A 119 -37.79 19.55 4.92
N GLY A 120 -38.69 20.52 5.13
CA GLY A 120 -38.48 21.64 6.05
C GLY A 120 -38.03 22.92 5.34
N VAL A 121 -37.73 23.96 6.11
CA VAL A 121 -37.31 25.25 5.58
C VAL A 121 -35.82 25.26 5.24
N LEU A 122 -35.43 26.07 4.25
CA LEU A 122 -34.02 26.32 3.97
C LEU A 122 -33.38 27.06 5.16
N PRO A 123 -32.25 26.56 5.70
CA PRO A 123 -31.68 27.13 6.92
C PRO A 123 -30.79 28.36 6.69
N ASP A 124 -30.98 29.39 7.50
CA ASP A 124 -30.18 30.64 7.49
C ASP A 124 -28.69 30.39 7.72
N TYR A 125 -28.34 29.40 8.55
CA TYR A 125 -26.95 29.12 8.94
C TYR A 125 -26.05 28.68 7.78
N LEU A 126 -26.60 28.23 6.65
CA LEU A 126 -25.82 27.95 5.44
C LEU A 126 -25.14 29.21 4.89
N GLY A 127 -25.69 30.41 5.15
CA GLY A 127 -25.05 31.67 4.79
C GLY A 127 -23.62 31.83 5.36
N GLY A 128 -23.33 31.19 6.49
CA GLY A 128 -21.99 31.21 7.11
C GLY A 128 -20.92 30.39 6.39
N MET A 129 -21.26 29.62 5.36
CA MET A 129 -20.35 28.71 4.66
C MET A 129 -19.62 29.41 3.50
N LEU A 130 -18.71 30.33 3.83
CA LEU A 130 -18.08 31.26 2.88
C LEU A 130 -17.24 30.60 1.76
N ASN A 131 -16.84 29.35 1.93
CA ASN A 131 -16.05 28.59 0.95
C ASN A 131 -16.92 27.84 -0.07
N LEU A 132 -18.24 27.80 0.13
CA LEU A 132 -19.16 27.03 -0.69
C LEU A 132 -19.26 27.63 -2.10
N GLN A 133 -18.96 26.80 -3.12
CA GLN A 133 -19.00 27.15 -4.53
C GLN A 133 -20.12 26.44 -5.28
N ASN A 134 -20.50 25.23 -4.85
CA ASN A 134 -21.54 24.44 -5.48
C ASN A 134 -22.56 24.00 -4.42
N LEU A 135 -23.81 24.40 -4.59
CA LEU A 135 -24.93 23.99 -3.74
C LEU A 135 -26.06 23.45 -4.61
N ASN A 136 -26.30 22.15 -4.51
CA ASN A 136 -27.39 21.48 -5.23
C ASN A 136 -28.35 20.81 -4.26
N LEU A 137 -29.57 21.36 -4.17
CA LEU A 137 -30.68 20.87 -3.35
C LEU A 137 -31.92 20.54 -4.21
N ALA A 138 -31.74 20.40 -5.53
CA ALA A 138 -32.84 20.19 -6.47
C ALA A 138 -33.61 18.90 -6.19
N ASN A 139 -34.86 18.82 -6.64
CA ASN A 139 -35.73 17.65 -6.49
C ASN A 139 -35.80 17.15 -5.03
N ASN A 140 -36.28 18.03 -4.14
CA ASN A 140 -36.56 17.73 -2.72
C ASN A 140 -37.92 18.35 -2.34
N LYS A 141 -38.26 18.36 -1.05
CA LYS A 141 -39.52 18.91 -0.49
C LYS A 141 -39.27 20.12 0.42
N PHE A 142 -38.22 20.91 0.14
CA PHE A 142 -37.93 22.12 0.92
C PHE A 142 -39.01 23.18 0.69
N ASN A 143 -39.44 23.85 1.76
CA ASN A 143 -40.51 24.84 1.73
C ASN A 143 -40.10 26.18 2.36
N GLY A 144 -41.01 27.15 2.37
CA GLY A 144 -40.73 28.50 2.86
C GLY A 144 -39.87 29.32 1.89
N SER A 145 -39.32 30.45 2.36
CA SER A 145 -38.53 31.37 1.54
C SER A 145 -37.03 31.09 1.62
N ILE A 146 -36.28 31.52 0.59
CA ILE A 146 -34.82 31.51 0.64
C ILE A 146 -34.34 32.52 1.70
N PRO A 147 -33.54 32.11 2.69
CA PRO A 147 -33.00 32.98 3.72
C PRO A 147 -32.24 34.18 3.18
N GLN A 148 -32.48 35.36 3.73
CA GLN A 148 -31.69 36.55 3.39
C GLN A 148 -30.22 36.40 3.80
N ALA A 149 -29.92 35.56 4.80
CA ALA A 149 -28.55 35.26 5.22
C ALA A 149 -27.66 34.73 4.08
N TRP A 150 -28.24 34.11 3.04
CA TRP A 150 -27.50 33.58 1.89
C TRP A 150 -26.90 34.67 0.99
N ASP A 151 -27.26 35.95 1.21
CA ASP A 151 -26.60 37.13 0.62
C ASP A 151 -25.09 37.21 0.94
N SER A 152 -24.61 36.41 1.90
CA SER A 152 -23.21 36.31 2.31
C SER A 152 -22.41 35.21 1.61
N LEU A 153 -23.05 34.35 0.80
CA LEU A 153 -22.40 33.28 0.03
C LEU A 153 -21.69 33.81 -1.22
N SER A 154 -20.64 34.61 -1.02
CA SER A 154 -19.94 35.30 -2.12
C SER A 154 -19.15 34.39 -3.05
N SER A 155 -18.82 33.18 -2.63
CA SER A 155 -18.02 32.22 -3.42
C SER A 155 -18.86 31.33 -4.33
N LEU A 156 -20.19 31.44 -4.27
CA LEU A 156 -21.10 30.53 -4.96
C LEU A 156 -21.01 30.71 -6.48
N LYS A 157 -20.79 29.59 -7.18
CA LYS A 157 -20.67 29.51 -8.64
C LYS A 157 -21.87 28.79 -9.27
N ASN A 158 -22.41 27.82 -8.55
CA ASN A 158 -23.55 27.03 -8.98
C ASN A 158 -24.55 26.85 -7.83
N LEU A 159 -25.81 27.17 -8.10
CA LEU A 159 -26.92 27.08 -7.17
C LEU A 159 -28.14 26.45 -7.84
N ASP A 160 -28.50 25.23 -7.46
CA ASP A 160 -29.74 24.61 -7.94
C ASP A 160 -30.67 24.31 -6.76
N LEU A 161 -31.85 24.96 -6.78
CA LEU A 161 -32.95 24.77 -5.83
C LEU A 161 -34.23 24.34 -6.56
N SER A 162 -34.12 23.93 -7.83
CA SER A 162 -35.28 23.62 -8.65
C SER A 162 -36.08 22.44 -8.11
N SER A 163 -37.36 22.37 -8.49
CA SER A 163 -38.27 21.29 -8.10
C SER A 163 -38.32 21.09 -6.57
N ASN A 164 -38.71 22.15 -5.87
CA ASN A 164 -38.94 22.20 -4.42
C ASN A 164 -40.21 23.04 -4.14
N ASP A 165 -40.76 22.95 -2.93
CA ASP A 165 -41.97 23.67 -2.50
C ASP A 165 -41.68 25.10 -1.96
N LEU A 166 -40.62 25.75 -2.47
CA LEU A 166 -40.17 27.07 -2.01
C LEU A 166 -41.11 28.19 -2.48
N VAL A 167 -41.37 29.16 -1.60
CA VAL A 167 -42.29 30.29 -1.79
C VAL A 167 -41.62 31.63 -1.46
N GLY A 168 -42.21 32.75 -1.88
CA GLY A 168 -41.69 34.09 -1.54
C GLY A 168 -40.73 34.64 -2.60
N GLY A 169 -39.91 35.64 -2.25
CA GLY A 169 -39.00 36.31 -3.20
C GLY A 169 -37.58 35.76 -3.15
N VAL A 170 -36.87 35.77 -4.28
CA VAL A 170 -35.43 35.42 -4.33
C VAL A 170 -34.58 36.63 -3.92
N PRO A 171 -33.64 36.50 -2.96
CA PRO A 171 -32.68 37.55 -2.62
C PRO A 171 -31.86 37.99 -3.84
N LEU A 172 -31.74 39.31 -4.05
CA LEU A 172 -31.20 39.88 -5.30
C LEU A 172 -29.77 39.44 -5.61
N LYS A 173 -28.95 39.19 -4.58
CA LYS A 173 -27.56 38.75 -4.77
C LYS A 173 -27.46 37.35 -5.36
N LEU A 174 -28.46 36.50 -5.20
CA LEU A 174 -28.42 35.14 -5.75
C LEU A 174 -28.54 35.14 -7.28
N PHE A 175 -29.08 36.20 -7.88
CA PHE A 175 -29.04 36.39 -9.34
C PHE A 175 -27.64 36.75 -9.88
N SER A 176 -26.67 37.07 -9.01
CA SER A 176 -25.28 37.29 -9.40
C SER A 176 -24.46 35.99 -9.51
N VAL A 177 -25.02 34.86 -9.06
CA VAL A 177 -24.40 33.54 -9.19
C VAL A 177 -24.36 33.16 -10.68
N PRO A 178 -23.20 32.73 -11.23
CA PRO A 178 -23.06 32.42 -12.65
C PRO A 178 -24.06 31.40 -13.20
N ILE A 179 -24.34 30.35 -12.43
CA ILE A 179 -25.30 29.30 -12.77
C ILE A 179 -26.29 29.19 -11.62
N TYR A 180 -27.55 29.52 -11.89
CA TYR A 180 -28.63 29.39 -10.91
C TYR A 180 -29.88 28.76 -11.53
N ASN A 181 -30.60 27.97 -10.75
CA ASN A 181 -31.85 27.35 -11.18
C ASN A 181 -32.86 27.31 -10.02
N PHE A 182 -33.98 28.01 -10.20
CA PHE A 182 -35.12 28.07 -9.29
C PHE A 182 -36.41 27.57 -9.97
N SER A 183 -36.29 26.88 -11.11
CA SER A 183 -37.42 26.36 -11.87
C SER A 183 -38.26 25.37 -11.07
N ASN A 184 -39.54 25.22 -11.39
CA ASN A 184 -40.44 24.31 -10.69
C ASN A 184 -40.52 24.58 -9.16
N THR A 185 -40.49 25.85 -8.77
CA THR A 185 -40.78 26.31 -7.40
C THR A 185 -41.90 27.36 -7.43
N GLN A 186 -42.40 27.77 -6.27
CA GLN A 186 -43.38 28.86 -6.13
C GLN A 186 -42.71 30.21 -5.81
N LEU A 187 -41.41 30.33 -6.09
CA LEU A 187 -40.64 31.56 -5.88
C LEU A 187 -40.98 32.64 -6.92
N ARG A 188 -41.04 33.88 -6.47
CA ARG A 188 -41.19 35.08 -7.30
C ARG A 188 -39.81 35.52 -7.78
N CYS A 189 -39.43 35.12 -8.98
CA CYS A 189 -38.20 35.56 -9.62
C CYS A 189 -38.39 36.97 -10.21
N GLY A 190 -37.60 37.94 -9.74
CA GLY A 190 -37.62 39.32 -10.20
C GLY A 190 -38.74 40.20 -9.60
N LYS A 191 -38.45 41.50 -9.42
CA LYS A 191 -39.47 42.53 -9.14
C LYS A 191 -39.63 43.38 -10.41
N GLY A 192 -40.73 43.18 -11.16
CA GLY A 192 -41.20 44.15 -12.16
C GLY A 192 -40.47 44.24 -13.51
N SER A 193 -39.46 43.42 -13.81
CA SER A 193 -38.92 43.26 -15.17
C SER A 193 -38.21 41.90 -15.29
N HIS A 194 -38.40 41.20 -16.41
CA HIS A 194 -38.15 39.77 -16.62
C HIS A 194 -36.72 39.28 -16.27
N GLN A 195 -36.49 38.87 -15.01
CA GLN A 195 -35.36 37.99 -14.66
C GLN A 195 -35.84 36.53 -14.71
N PRO A 196 -35.22 35.67 -15.54
CA PRO A 196 -35.64 34.27 -15.64
C PRO A 196 -35.32 33.52 -14.35
N CYS A 197 -36.21 32.60 -13.95
CA CYS A 197 -36.01 31.73 -12.79
C CYS A 197 -34.87 30.71 -12.97
N ALA A 198 -34.28 30.63 -14.16
CA ALA A 198 -33.07 29.86 -14.40
C ALA A 198 -32.13 30.68 -15.30
N SER A 199 -30.83 30.64 -15.01
CA SER A 199 -29.81 31.12 -15.93
C SER A 199 -29.84 30.25 -17.19
N SER A 200 -30.11 30.83 -18.35
CA SER A 200 -30.04 30.08 -19.60
C SER A 200 -28.60 29.70 -19.89
N SER A 201 -28.35 28.39 -19.98
CA SER A 201 -27.16 27.85 -20.65
C SER A 201 -27.25 28.19 -22.15
N SER A 202 -26.91 29.42 -22.53
CA SER A 202 -26.67 29.74 -23.94
C SER A 202 -25.20 29.54 -24.25
N VAL A 203 -24.88 28.37 -24.79
CA VAL A 203 -23.84 28.30 -25.83
C VAL A 203 -24.30 29.25 -26.94
N PRO A 204 -23.48 30.25 -27.35
CA PRO A 204 -23.90 31.17 -28.39
C PRO A 204 -23.86 30.47 -29.75
N VAL A 205 -25.02 30.01 -30.24
CA VAL A 205 -25.22 29.70 -31.65
C VAL A 205 -25.65 30.99 -32.35
N THR A 206 -24.69 31.72 -32.89
CA THR A 206 -24.96 32.81 -33.83
C THR A 206 -25.57 32.25 -35.12
N PRO A 207 -26.65 32.85 -35.69
CA PRO A 207 -27.02 32.59 -37.07
C PRO A 207 -26.07 33.36 -37.99
N GLY A 208 -25.17 32.63 -38.64
CA GLY A 208 -24.32 33.15 -39.72
C GLY A 208 -25.16 33.51 -40.94
N LYS A 209 -24.84 34.67 -41.51
CA LYS A 209 -25.66 35.48 -42.43
C LYS A 209 -25.79 34.90 -43.84
N SER A 210 -26.77 35.47 -44.55
CA SER A 210 -27.18 35.23 -45.93
C SER A 210 -26.06 35.01 -46.97
N LYS A 211 -26.29 34.00 -47.81
CA LYS A 211 -25.81 33.81 -49.19
C LYS A 211 -24.29 33.87 -49.45
N LEU A 212 -23.75 32.68 -49.72
CA LEU A 212 -22.95 32.34 -50.91
C LEU A 212 -21.92 33.39 -51.41
N ALA A 213 -20.74 33.41 -50.79
CA ALA A 213 -19.40 33.59 -51.39
C ALA A 213 -18.40 33.83 -50.24
N ILE A 214 -17.14 33.39 -50.39
CA ILE A 214 -16.01 33.54 -49.43
C ILE A 214 -15.90 32.41 -48.38
N VAL A 215 -15.66 31.16 -48.83
CA VAL A 215 -15.21 30.06 -47.94
C VAL A 215 -13.78 29.60 -48.23
N ILE A 216 -13.14 30.01 -49.33
CA ILE A 216 -11.88 29.37 -49.75
C ILE A 216 -10.61 30.06 -49.20
N ILE A 217 -10.66 31.31 -48.73
CA ILE A 217 -9.44 32.02 -48.25
C ILE A 217 -9.33 32.06 -46.71
N GLY A 218 -10.44 31.91 -45.97
CA GLY A 218 -10.44 31.93 -44.50
C GLY A 218 -10.09 30.59 -43.83
N ALA A 219 -10.30 29.47 -44.53
CA ALA A 219 -10.05 28.13 -43.98
C ALA A 219 -8.55 27.85 -43.76
N SER A 220 -7.68 28.44 -44.59
CA SER A 220 -6.22 28.29 -44.46
C SER A 220 -5.68 29.06 -43.25
N CYS A 221 -6.12 30.31 -43.03
CA CYS A 221 -5.67 31.11 -41.89
C CYS A 221 -6.27 30.64 -40.56
N GLY A 222 -7.54 30.23 -40.55
CA GLY A 222 -8.19 29.69 -39.35
C GLY A 222 -7.60 28.35 -38.92
N ALA A 223 -7.32 27.45 -39.87
CA ALA A 223 -6.64 26.19 -39.57
C ALA A 223 -5.20 26.43 -39.11
N PHE A 224 -4.47 27.39 -39.71
CA PHE A 224 -3.11 27.72 -39.28
C PHE A 224 -3.08 28.36 -37.89
N ILE A 225 -4.06 29.20 -37.53
CA ILE A 225 -4.20 29.78 -36.20
C ILE A 225 -4.64 28.72 -35.18
N LEU A 226 -5.55 27.81 -35.52
CA LEU A 226 -5.93 26.70 -34.64
C LEU A 226 -4.82 25.66 -34.48
N LEU A 227 -4.01 25.43 -35.52
CA LEU A 227 -2.80 24.60 -35.44
C LEU A 227 -1.69 25.31 -34.67
N LEU A 228 -1.55 26.64 -34.77
CA LEU A 228 -0.62 27.42 -33.95
C LEU A 228 -1.07 27.48 -32.50
N LEU A 229 -2.36 27.68 -32.21
CA LEU A 229 -2.92 27.68 -30.86
C LEU A 229 -2.91 26.26 -30.29
N GLY A 230 -3.16 25.25 -31.10
CA GLY A 230 -3.02 23.84 -30.75
C GLY A 230 -1.56 23.45 -30.52
N ALA A 231 -0.63 23.93 -31.34
CA ALA A 231 0.80 23.74 -31.14
C ALA A 231 1.33 24.55 -29.96
N ILE A 232 0.79 25.73 -29.67
CA ILE A 232 1.11 26.51 -28.46
C ILE A 232 0.48 25.84 -27.24
N PHE A 233 -0.72 25.27 -27.34
CA PHE A 233 -1.34 24.53 -26.24
C PHE A 233 -0.62 23.21 -25.99
N ILE A 234 -0.20 22.49 -27.04
CA ILE A 234 0.61 21.27 -26.95
C ILE A 234 2.04 21.60 -26.52
N CYS A 235 2.61 22.72 -26.96
CA CYS A 235 3.94 23.16 -26.53
C CYS A 235 3.87 23.69 -25.09
N ARG A 236 2.82 24.42 -24.69
CA ARG A 236 2.57 24.87 -23.31
C ARG A 236 2.10 23.75 -22.42
N SER A 237 1.41 22.71 -22.90
CA SER A 237 1.05 21.53 -22.12
C SER A 237 2.22 20.57 -22.05
N ASN A 238 3.07 20.48 -23.08
CA ASN A 238 4.36 19.79 -22.96
C ASN A 238 5.36 20.60 -22.13
N LEU A 239 5.26 21.94 -22.10
CA LEU A 239 6.04 22.82 -21.23
C LEU A 239 5.45 22.80 -19.81
N PHE A 240 4.14 22.70 -19.61
CA PHE A 240 3.45 22.65 -18.33
C PHE A 240 3.46 21.23 -17.73
N CYS A 241 3.44 20.18 -18.55
CA CYS A 241 3.76 18.82 -18.16
C CYS A 241 5.28 18.62 -18.02
N ARG A 242 6.14 19.39 -18.70
CA ARG A 242 7.57 19.50 -18.33
C ARG A 242 7.73 20.26 -17.03
N VAL A 243 6.96 21.31 -16.80
CA VAL A 243 7.02 22.17 -15.61
C VAL A 243 6.35 21.52 -14.41
N GLU A 244 5.36 20.61 -14.55
CA GLU A 244 4.94 19.72 -13.46
C GLU A 244 5.87 18.50 -13.32
N ARG A 245 6.66 18.15 -14.35
CA ARG A 245 7.82 17.26 -14.20
C ARG A 245 9.05 17.97 -13.62
N ASP A 246 9.10 19.30 -13.57
CA ASP A 246 10.25 20.08 -13.10
C ASP A 246 9.95 21.11 -11.99
N ILE A 247 8.71 21.28 -11.54
CA ILE A 247 8.39 21.98 -10.29
C ILE A 247 8.53 20.97 -9.16
N PHE A 248 9.80 20.61 -8.95
CA PHE A 248 10.30 20.28 -7.63
C PHE A 248 10.40 21.58 -6.87
N VAL A 249 9.37 21.94 -6.12
CA VAL A 249 9.60 22.86 -5.00
C VAL A 249 10.34 22.06 -3.94
N ASP A 250 11.66 22.10 -4.07
CA ASP A 250 12.63 21.80 -3.05
C ASP A 250 12.40 22.81 -1.91
N VAL A 251 11.87 22.35 -0.78
CA VAL A 251 12.06 23.10 0.46
C VAL A 251 13.45 22.72 0.94
N GLN A 252 14.46 23.48 0.50
CA GLN A 252 15.76 23.46 1.15
C GLN A 252 15.61 23.98 2.58
N GLY A 253 16.07 23.15 3.52
CA GLY A 253 16.54 23.62 4.82
C GLY A 253 15.48 23.81 5.89
N GLU A 254 14.99 22.72 6.46
CA GLU A 254 15.06 22.59 7.92
C GLU A 254 15.90 21.35 8.23
N ASP A 255 17.18 21.61 8.47
CA ASP A 255 18.13 20.68 9.06
C ASP A 255 17.74 20.52 10.54
N GLU A 256 16.72 19.71 10.83
CA GLU A 256 16.44 19.24 12.18
C GLU A 256 16.65 17.73 12.30
N ARG A 257 17.92 17.45 12.62
CA ARG A 257 18.47 16.29 13.33
C ARG A 257 18.91 15.12 12.45
N LYS A 258 20.24 15.09 12.25
CA LYS A 258 21.04 13.88 12.44
C LYS A 258 20.64 13.20 13.76
N PHE A 259 19.63 12.35 13.73
CA PHE A 259 19.39 11.38 14.79
C PHE A 259 20.30 10.18 14.55
N SER A 260 21.46 10.26 15.19
CA SER A 260 22.35 9.11 15.35
C SER A 260 21.71 8.16 16.36
N TYR A 261 21.11 7.09 15.83
CA TYR A 261 20.83 5.74 16.37
C TYR A 261 19.51 5.24 15.74
N GLY A 262 19.62 4.51 14.61
CA GLY A 262 18.56 3.69 14.02
C GLY A 262 17.57 4.33 13.02
N GLN A 263 17.71 5.60 12.62
CA GLN A 263 16.67 6.27 11.82
C GLN A 263 16.83 6.15 10.30
N ILE A 264 15.77 5.64 9.66
CA ILE A 264 15.58 5.55 8.20
C ILE A 264 15.49 6.95 7.59
N ARG A 265 16.28 7.23 6.54
CA ARG A 265 16.33 8.54 5.88
C ARG A 265 15.13 8.74 4.94
N ARG A 266 14.46 9.90 5.01
CA ARG A 266 13.51 10.31 3.98
C ARG A 266 14.26 11.01 2.85
N PHE A 267 14.23 10.44 1.66
CA PHE A 267 14.84 11.01 0.45
C PHE A 267 13.85 11.89 -0.30
N SER A 268 14.33 12.96 -0.94
CA SER A 268 13.52 13.73 -1.89
C SER A 268 13.43 12.97 -3.23
N TRP A 269 12.33 13.16 -3.95
CA TRP A 269 12.17 12.52 -5.27
C TRP A 269 13.26 12.98 -6.26
N ARG A 270 13.69 14.25 -6.20
CA ARG A 270 14.78 14.78 -7.02
C ARG A 270 16.11 14.09 -6.74
N GLU A 271 16.42 13.87 -5.46
CA GLU A 271 17.65 13.17 -5.06
C GLU A 271 17.69 11.75 -5.63
N ILE A 272 16.57 11.01 -5.58
CA ILE A 272 16.48 9.67 -6.14
C ILE A 272 16.58 9.68 -7.67
N GLN A 273 15.93 10.64 -8.34
CA GLN A 273 16.05 10.77 -9.80
C GLN A 273 17.50 11.04 -10.23
N ILE A 274 18.19 11.97 -9.57
CA ILE A 274 19.60 12.25 -9.87
C ILE A 274 20.43 10.98 -9.62
N ALA A 275 20.21 10.31 -8.50
CA ALA A 275 20.96 9.11 -8.14
C ALA A 275 20.77 7.95 -9.13
N THR A 276 19.61 7.85 -9.78
CA THR A 276 19.26 6.76 -10.70
C THR A 276 19.39 7.11 -12.18
N GLU A 277 19.89 8.32 -12.51
CA GLU A 277 19.86 8.89 -13.86
C GLU A 277 18.43 8.92 -14.46
N ASP A 278 17.47 9.39 -13.69
CA ASP A 278 16.03 9.42 -14.00
C ASP A 278 15.46 8.03 -14.32
N PHE A 279 15.80 7.04 -13.48
CA PHE A 279 15.33 5.66 -13.61
C PHE A 279 15.64 5.02 -14.97
N LYS A 280 16.84 5.29 -15.49
CA LYS A 280 17.35 4.74 -16.75
C LYS A 280 17.28 3.22 -16.79
N GLU A 281 16.84 2.66 -17.91
CA GLU A 281 16.67 1.20 -18.05
C GLU A 281 17.98 0.41 -17.90
N SER A 282 19.12 1.00 -18.29
CA SER A 282 20.44 0.38 -18.11
C SER A 282 20.83 0.19 -16.63
N ASN A 283 20.16 0.89 -15.71
CA ASN A 283 20.38 0.78 -14.27
C ASN A 283 19.48 -0.27 -13.61
N ILE A 284 18.59 -0.93 -14.35
CA ILE A 284 17.72 -1.97 -13.77
C ILE A 284 18.57 -3.19 -13.38
N ILE A 285 18.48 -3.58 -12.12
CA ILE A 285 19.14 -4.77 -11.56
C ILE A 285 18.15 -5.88 -11.17
N GLY A 286 16.86 -5.58 -11.18
CA GLY A 286 15.81 -6.56 -10.92
C GLY A 286 14.42 -6.05 -11.30
N LYS A 287 13.55 -6.97 -11.72
CA LYS A 287 12.15 -6.71 -12.05
C LYS A 287 11.29 -7.81 -11.43
N GLY A 288 10.24 -7.45 -10.70
CA GLY A 288 9.34 -8.40 -10.05
C GLY A 288 7.92 -7.87 -9.91
N GLY A 289 7.03 -8.66 -9.29
CA GLY A 289 5.61 -8.31 -9.12
C GLY A 289 5.35 -7.06 -8.28
N PHE A 290 6.34 -6.62 -7.51
CA PHE A 290 6.26 -5.41 -6.68
C PHE A 290 6.86 -4.17 -7.36
N GLY A 291 7.51 -4.29 -8.52
CA GLY A 291 8.09 -3.18 -9.27
C GLY A 291 9.50 -3.44 -9.78
N LYS A 292 10.26 -2.37 -10.01
CA LYS A 292 11.63 -2.42 -10.56
C LYS A 292 12.65 -1.94 -9.53
N VAL A 293 13.82 -2.58 -9.54
CA VAL A 293 14.96 -2.20 -8.71
C VAL A 293 16.05 -1.62 -9.59
N TYR A 294 16.49 -0.41 -9.26
CA TYR A 294 17.50 0.34 -9.98
C TYR A 294 18.77 0.45 -9.15
N LYS A 295 19.93 0.35 -9.79
CA LYS A 295 21.19 0.77 -9.23
C LYS A 295 21.24 2.30 -9.22
N GLY A 296 21.59 2.89 -8.08
CA GLY A 296 21.76 4.32 -7.92
C GLY A 296 23.08 4.68 -7.25
N LEU A 297 23.49 5.93 -7.42
CA LEU A 297 24.66 6.53 -6.78
C LEU A 297 24.24 7.83 -6.10
N LEU A 298 24.25 7.85 -4.76
CA LEU A 298 23.91 9.03 -3.97
C LEU A 298 24.99 10.13 -4.12
N SER A 299 24.69 11.35 -3.66
CA SER A 299 25.59 12.52 -3.75
C SER A 299 26.92 12.34 -3.02
N ASP A 300 26.93 11.52 -1.96
CA ASP A 300 28.11 11.10 -1.20
C ASP A 300 28.90 9.95 -1.87
N LYS A 301 28.53 9.55 -3.08
CA LYS A 301 29.05 8.40 -3.84
C LYS A 301 28.71 7.03 -3.24
N THR A 302 27.74 6.95 -2.33
CA THR A 302 27.24 5.67 -1.82
C THR A 302 26.41 4.97 -2.90
N LYS A 303 26.77 3.72 -3.22
CA LYS A 303 25.99 2.87 -4.13
C LYS A 303 24.75 2.34 -3.41
N VAL A 304 23.59 2.50 -4.02
CA VAL A 304 22.30 2.07 -3.47
C VAL A 304 21.49 1.26 -4.47
N ALA A 305 20.60 0.42 -3.95
CA ALA A 305 19.54 -0.23 -4.72
C ALA A 305 18.22 0.49 -4.42
N VAL A 306 17.58 1.02 -5.46
CA VAL A 306 16.35 1.82 -5.39
C VAL A 306 15.19 0.99 -5.94
N LYS A 307 14.33 0.49 -5.05
CA LYS A 307 13.13 -0.27 -5.40
C LYS A 307 11.96 0.69 -5.59
N ARG A 308 11.54 0.91 -6.84
CA ARG A 308 10.37 1.73 -7.21
C ARG A 308 9.16 0.82 -7.40
N LEU A 309 8.11 1.05 -6.62
CA LEU A 309 6.90 0.24 -6.67
C LEU A 309 5.95 0.73 -7.76
N GLU A 310 5.59 -0.14 -8.71
CA GLU A 310 4.70 0.20 -9.84
C GLU A 310 3.21 0.04 -9.49
N ASN A 311 2.87 -0.83 -8.52
CA ASN A 311 1.48 -1.19 -8.16
C ASN A 311 0.97 -0.55 -6.84
N TYR A 312 1.46 0.63 -6.45
CA TYR A 312 1.10 1.26 -5.16
C TYR A 312 -0.38 1.67 -5.06
N HIS A 313 -1.07 1.89 -6.19
CA HIS A 313 -2.52 2.14 -6.20
C HIS A 313 -3.35 0.93 -5.75
N SER A 314 -2.78 -0.29 -5.80
CA SER A 314 -3.45 -1.48 -5.27
C SER A 314 -3.32 -1.50 -3.73
N PRO A 315 -4.39 -1.87 -2.98
CA PRO A 315 -4.32 -2.02 -1.53
C PRO A 315 -3.20 -2.97 -1.06
N GLY A 316 -2.85 -3.95 -1.89
CA GLY A 316 -1.76 -4.89 -1.63
C GLY A 316 -0.36 -4.26 -1.68
N GLY A 317 -0.12 -3.36 -2.64
CA GLY A 317 1.16 -2.70 -2.87
C GLY A 317 1.49 -1.66 -1.81
N GLU A 318 0.54 -0.77 -1.47
CA GLU A 318 0.74 0.21 -0.39
C GLU A 318 0.97 -0.47 0.96
N ALA A 319 0.21 -1.54 1.24
CA ALA A 319 0.40 -2.30 2.46
C ALA A 319 1.78 -3.00 2.49
N ALA A 320 2.31 -3.46 1.35
CA ALA A 320 3.66 -4.03 1.28
C ALA A 320 4.74 -2.97 1.56
N PHE A 321 4.59 -1.78 0.99
CA PHE A 321 5.47 -0.64 1.25
C PHE A 321 5.53 -0.27 2.74
N LEU A 322 4.37 -0.10 3.37
CA LEU A 322 4.28 0.27 4.79
C LEU A 322 4.87 -0.81 5.70
N ARG A 323 4.63 -2.10 5.38
CA ARG A 323 5.22 -3.22 6.12
C ARG A 323 6.74 -3.23 6.03
N GLU A 324 7.29 -3.03 4.84
CA GLU A 324 8.73 -3.03 4.61
C GLU A 324 9.41 -1.90 5.41
N ILE A 325 8.79 -0.72 5.49
CA ILE A 325 9.24 0.38 6.36
C ILE A 325 9.13 0.01 7.85
N GLN A 326 7.98 -0.50 8.29
CA GLN A 326 7.75 -0.81 9.70
C GLN A 326 8.67 -1.92 10.22
N LEU A 327 8.82 -3.02 9.48
CA LEU A 327 9.53 -4.22 9.93
C LEU A 327 11.05 -4.05 9.89
N ILE A 328 11.59 -3.52 8.79
CA ILE A 328 13.04 -3.36 8.62
C ILE A 328 13.58 -2.22 9.51
N SER A 329 12.71 -1.30 9.96
CA SER A 329 13.11 -0.28 10.95
C SER A 329 13.42 -0.88 12.33
N VAL A 330 12.78 -2.00 12.68
CA VAL A 330 12.86 -2.60 14.01
C VAL A 330 13.85 -3.77 14.04
N ALA A 331 13.94 -4.54 12.95
CA ALA A 331 14.82 -5.71 12.86
C ALA A 331 16.22 -5.32 12.35
N VAL A 332 17.25 -5.52 13.17
CA VAL A 332 18.65 -5.23 12.81
C VAL A 332 19.52 -6.44 13.09
N HIS A 333 20.00 -7.07 12.02
CA HIS A 333 20.89 -8.22 12.10
C HIS A 333 21.79 -8.28 10.86
N ARG A 334 22.99 -8.83 10.98
CA ARG A 334 23.99 -8.86 9.90
C ARG A 334 23.50 -9.59 8.64
N ASN A 335 22.63 -10.58 8.81
CA ASN A 335 22.07 -11.37 7.72
C ASN A 335 20.66 -10.89 7.29
N LEU A 336 20.26 -9.65 7.64
CA LEU A 336 19.01 -9.04 7.21
C LEU A 336 19.27 -7.71 6.49
N LEU A 337 18.54 -7.47 5.40
CA LEU A 337 18.74 -6.31 4.55
C LEU A 337 18.23 -5.06 5.27
N ARG A 338 19.14 -4.17 5.64
CA ARG A 338 18.79 -2.92 6.31
C ARG A 338 18.30 -1.87 5.32
N LEU A 339 17.13 -1.29 5.58
CA LEU A 339 16.58 -0.16 4.84
C LEU A 339 17.38 1.10 5.17
N ILE A 340 17.93 1.78 4.15
CA ILE A 340 18.61 3.07 4.31
C ILE A 340 17.58 4.18 4.41
N GLY A 341 16.56 4.13 3.56
CA GLY A 341 15.59 5.20 3.45
C GLY A 341 14.41 4.90 2.55
N PHE A 342 13.50 5.85 2.46
CA PHE A 342 12.36 5.80 1.56
C PHE A 342 12.06 7.17 0.96
N CYS A 343 11.35 7.19 -0.17
CA CYS A 343 10.77 8.38 -0.75
C CYS A 343 9.27 8.12 -1.01
N THR A 344 8.43 9.04 -0.55
CA THR A 344 6.99 9.03 -0.78
C THR A 344 6.55 10.34 -1.41
N THR A 345 5.85 10.24 -2.53
CA THR A 345 5.13 11.35 -3.18
C THR A 345 3.67 10.95 -3.38
N PRO A 346 2.78 11.83 -3.86
CA PRO A 346 1.42 11.42 -4.20
C PRO A 346 1.36 10.26 -5.20
N SER A 347 2.35 10.15 -6.07
CA SER A 347 2.37 9.17 -7.17
C SER A 347 3.49 8.13 -7.10
N GLU A 348 4.36 8.17 -6.09
CA GLU A 348 5.54 7.33 -6.03
C GLU A 348 5.75 6.74 -4.64
N ARG A 349 6.17 5.48 -4.64
CA ARG A 349 6.64 4.74 -3.46
C ARG A 349 7.99 4.13 -3.79
N VAL A 350 9.02 4.57 -3.09
CA VAL A 350 10.40 4.15 -3.33
C VAL A 350 11.07 3.75 -2.03
N LEU A 351 11.78 2.62 -2.06
CA LEU A 351 12.61 2.14 -0.96
C LEU A 351 14.08 2.15 -1.40
N VAL A 352 14.97 2.53 -0.49
CA VAL A 352 16.41 2.66 -0.76
C VAL A 352 17.18 1.72 0.15
N TYR A 353 17.92 0.82 -0.46
CA TYR A 353 18.72 -0.23 0.18
C TYR A 353 20.20 -0.06 -0.13
N PRO A 354 21.10 -0.65 0.68
CA PRO A 354 22.49 -0.81 0.26
C PRO A 354 22.53 -1.63 -1.03
N PHE A 355 23.38 -1.22 -1.96
CA PHE A 355 23.60 -1.99 -3.18
C PHE A 355 24.36 -3.28 -2.83
N MET A 356 23.84 -4.42 -3.27
CA MET A 356 24.43 -5.75 -3.08
C MET A 356 25.18 -6.15 -4.35
N GLN A 357 26.50 -6.14 -4.29
CA GLN A 357 27.39 -6.22 -5.45
C GLN A 357 27.35 -7.58 -6.14
N ASN A 358 27.10 -8.64 -5.37
CA ASN A 358 26.99 -10.00 -5.87
C ASN A 358 25.55 -10.40 -6.19
N LEU A 359 24.61 -9.44 -6.17
CA LEU A 359 23.18 -9.60 -6.50
C LEU A 359 22.52 -10.69 -5.64
N SER A 360 21.55 -11.42 -6.20
CA SER A 360 20.83 -12.49 -5.49
C SER A 360 21.54 -13.84 -5.63
N VAL A 361 21.27 -14.74 -4.70
CA VAL A 361 21.71 -16.13 -4.78
C VAL A 361 21.15 -16.79 -6.04
N ALA A 362 19.87 -16.56 -6.37
CA ALA A 362 19.29 -17.06 -7.62
C ALA A 362 20.06 -16.58 -8.87
N TYR A 363 20.50 -15.33 -8.89
CA TYR A 363 21.31 -14.82 -10.00
C TYR A 363 22.62 -15.61 -10.15
N ARG A 364 23.33 -15.81 -9.03
CA ARG A 364 24.61 -16.52 -9.01
C ARG A 364 24.52 -18.04 -9.20
N LEU A 365 23.31 -18.61 -9.11
CA LEU A 365 23.07 -20.02 -9.41
C LEU A 365 22.74 -20.26 -10.89
N ARG A 366 21.97 -19.37 -11.54
CA ARG A 366 21.31 -19.69 -12.83
C ARG A 366 21.17 -18.54 -13.83
N GLU A 367 21.51 -17.30 -13.47
CA GLU A 367 21.33 -16.13 -14.36
C GLU A 367 22.66 -15.41 -14.67
N LEU A 368 23.77 -16.13 -14.51
CA LEU A 368 25.13 -15.64 -14.75
C LEU A 368 25.31 -15.20 -16.19
N ARG A 369 26.08 -14.12 -16.39
CA ARG A 369 26.50 -13.69 -17.73
C ARG A 369 27.67 -14.56 -18.23
N PRO A 370 27.86 -14.66 -19.55
CA PRO A 370 29.01 -15.37 -20.10
C PRO A 370 30.33 -14.85 -19.52
N GLY A 371 31.12 -15.75 -18.92
CA GLY A 371 32.40 -15.42 -18.28
C GLY A 371 32.31 -15.08 -16.78
N GLU A 372 31.11 -15.03 -16.18
CA GLU A 372 30.96 -14.94 -14.73
C GLU A 372 31.01 -16.35 -14.10
N GLU A 373 31.69 -16.45 -12.96
CA GLU A 373 31.74 -17.68 -12.17
C GLU A 373 30.54 -17.77 -11.22
N GLY A 374 30.00 -18.98 -11.08
CA GLY A 374 28.92 -19.29 -10.15
C GLY A 374 29.41 -19.53 -8.73
N LEU A 375 28.47 -19.82 -7.83
CA LEU A 375 28.79 -20.10 -6.43
C LEU A 375 29.46 -21.46 -6.28
N GLU A 376 30.67 -21.46 -5.71
CA GLU A 376 31.34 -22.65 -5.22
C GLU A 376 30.65 -23.24 -3.98
N TRP A 377 30.92 -24.51 -3.69
CA TRP A 377 30.31 -25.20 -2.56
C TRP A 377 30.50 -24.52 -1.20
N PRO A 378 31.71 -24.06 -0.81
CA PRO A 378 31.91 -23.37 0.46
C PRO A 378 31.04 -22.11 0.61
N ALA A 379 30.86 -21.36 -0.48
CA ALA A 379 30.00 -20.19 -0.51
C ALA A 379 28.52 -20.58 -0.34
N ARG A 380 28.05 -21.65 -1.01
CA ARG A 380 26.68 -22.15 -0.85
C ARG A 380 26.39 -22.60 0.59
N LYS A 381 27.34 -23.31 1.20
CA LYS A 381 27.27 -23.70 2.61
C LYS A 381 27.19 -22.46 3.52
N HIS A 382 28.05 -21.47 3.30
CA HIS A 382 28.03 -20.21 4.05
C HIS A 382 26.69 -19.48 3.93
N ILE A 383 26.12 -19.44 2.71
CA ILE A 383 24.81 -18.85 2.44
C ILE A 383 23.71 -19.55 3.23
N ALA A 384 23.69 -20.89 3.25
CA ALA A 384 22.73 -21.67 4.04
C ALA A 384 22.79 -21.26 5.52
N PHE A 385 23.98 -21.22 6.11
CA PHE A 385 24.17 -20.82 7.51
C PHE A 385 23.72 -19.38 7.80
N GLY A 386 24.10 -18.42 6.95
CA GLY A 386 23.74 -17.03 7.19
C GLY A 386 22.24 -16.77 6.99
N ALA A 387 21.60 -17.42 6.02
CA ALA A 387 20.16 -17.39 5.85
C ALA A 387 19.43 -17.98 7.07
N ALA A 388 19.90 -19.12 7.60
CA ALA A 388 19.33 -19.72 8.80
C ALA A 388 19.42 -18.79 10.03
N ARG A 389 20.58 -18.15 10.24
CA ARG A 389 20.79 -17.16 11.32
C ARG A 389 19.89 -15.93 11.17
N GLY A 390 19.71 -15.44 9.94
CA GLY A 390 18.78 -14.35 9.67
C GLY A 390 17.35 -14.73 10.09
N LEU A 391 16.91 -15.93 9.76
CA LEU A 391 15.56 -16.39 10.05
C LEU A 391 15.35 -16.72 11.54
N GLU A 392 16.33 -17.35 12.20
CA GLU A 392 16.36 -17.55 13.65
C GLU A 392 16.17 -16.23 14.40
N TYR A 393 16.88 -15.17 14.00
CA TYR A 393 16.72 -13.85 14.60
C TYR A 393 15.27 -13.34 14.47
N LEU A 394 14.66 -13.45 13.29
CA LEU A 394 13.28 -13.02 13.04
C LEU A 394 12.24 -13.78 13.88
N HIS A 395 12.45 -15.08 14.08
CA HIS A 395 11.49 -15.96 14.76
C HIS A 395 11.65 -15.98 16.28
N GLU A 396 12.88 -15.90 16.77
CA GLU A 396 13.21 -16.20 18.17
C GLU A 396 13.68 -14.97 18.95
N HIS A 397 14.24 -13.96 18.27
CA HIS A 397 14.85 -12.79 18.92
C HIS A 397 14.05 -11.49 18.71
N CYS A 398 13.21 -11.41 17.67
CA CYS A 398 12.31 -10.27 17.46
C CYS A 398 11.06 -10.37 18.34
N ILE A 399 10.66 -9.24 18.93
CA ILE A 399 9.41 -9.10 19.69
C ILE A 399 8.65 -7.89 19.14
N PRO A 400 7.48 -8.07 18.50
CA PRO A 400 6.82 -9.35 18.17
C PRO A 400 7.58 -10.16 17.11
N LYS A 401 7.28 -11.47 17.03
CA LYS A 401 7.92 -12.38 16.05
C LYS A 401 7.61 -11.92 14.63
N ILE A 402 8.56 -12.09 13.72
CA ILE A 402 8.42 -11.69 12.32
C ILE A 402 8.44 -12.95 11.45
N ILE A 403 7.35 -13.21 10.73
CA ILE A 403 7.30 -14.26 9.70
C ILE A 403 7.58 -13.60 8.34
N HIS A 404 8.56 -14.09 7.60
CA HIS A 404 9.01 -13.52 6.33
C HIS A 404 8.03 -13.79 5.17
N ARG A 405 7.52 -15.02 5.06
CA ARG A 405 6.53 -15.51 4.07
C ARG A 405 6.94 -15.55 2.60
N ASP A 406 8.19 -15.21 2.26
CA ASP A 406 8.68 -15.27 0.87
C ASP A 406 10.17 -15.58 0.82
N LEU A 407 10.60 -16.56 1.63
CA LEU A 407 12.00 -16.98 1.65
C LEU A 407 12.29 -17.89 0.44
N LYS A 408 13.24 -17.45 -0.40
CA LYS A 408 13.67 -18.11 -1.63
C LYS A 408 15.05 -17.62 -2.05
N ALA A 409 15.75 -18.35 -2.91
CA ALA A 409 17.08 -17.94 -3.39
C ALA A 409 17.11 -16.54 -4.06
N ALA A 410 16.00 -16.08 -4.66
CA ALA A 410 15.92 -14.76 -5.27
C ALA A 410 15.87 -13.60 -4.26
N ASN A 411 15.44 -13.88 -3.02
CA ASN A 411 15.30 -12.88 -1.95
C ASN A 411 16.49 -12.91 -0.97
N ILE A 412 17.47 -13.79 -1.18
CA ILE A 412 18.75 -13.77 -0.46
C ILE A 412 19.75 -13.02 -1.34
N LEU A 413 20.23 -11.90 -0.85
CA LEU A 413 21.21 -11.05 -1.53
C LEU A 413 22.62 -11.28 -0.96
N LEU A 414 23.63 -10.94 -1.76
CA LEU A 414 25.04 -11.14 -1.44
C LEU A 414 25.79 -9.81 -1.49
N ASP A 415 26.46 -9.46 -0.39
CA ASP A 415 27.32 -8.28 -0.32
C ASP A 415 28.66 -8.50 -1.03
N ASP A 416 29.59 -7.55 -0.93
CA ASP A 416 30.94 -7.62 -1.51
C ASP A 416 31.74 -8.87 -1.10
N ASN A 417 31.49 -9.40 0.10
CA ASN A 417 32.21 -10.54 0.67
C ASN A 417 31.44 -11.87 0.52
N PHE A 418 30.38 -11.90 -0.28
CA PHE A 418 29.45 -13.02 -0.37
C PHE A 418 28.75 -13.35 0.97
N GLU A 419 28.61 -12.38 1.87
CA GLU A 419 27.77 -12.55 3.05
C GLU A 419 26.29 -12.56 2.63
N PRO A 420 25.51 -13.56 3.06
CA PRO A 420 24.10 -13.66 2.73
C PRO A 420 23.26 -12.70 3.58
N VAL A 421 22.34 -12.02 2.92
CA VAL A 421 21.44 -11.04 3.53
C VAL A 421 20.02 -11.28 3.05
N LEU A 422 19.10 -11.61 3.96
CA LEU A 422 17.69 -11.79 3.65
C LEU A 422 17.03 -10.45 3.32
N GLY A 423 16.37 -10.36 2.17
CA GLY A 423 15.66 -9.18 1.72
C GLY A 423 14.20 -9.45 1.33
N ASP A 424 13.51 -8.38 0.90
CA ASP A 424 12.10 -8.38 0.49
C ASP A 424 11.09 -8.79 1.58
N PHE A 425 10.89 -7.89 2.55
CA PHE A 425 9.92 -8.05 3.64
C PHE A 425 8.50 -7.58 3.25
N GLY A 426 8.22 -7.38 1.95
CA GLY A 426 6.93 -6.88 1.47
C GLY A 426 5.73 -7.75 1.88
N LEU A 427 5.96 -9.05 2.11
CA LEU A 427 4.95 -10.02 2.55
C LEU A 427 5.03 -10.38 4.04
N ALA A 428 6.03 -9.87 4.76
CA ALA A 428 6.29 -10.27 6.13
C ALA A 428 5.18 -9.84 7.10
N LYS A 429 5.06 -10.53 8.25
CA LYS A 429 3.94 -10.34 9.19
C LYS A 429 4.43 -10.41 10.64
N LEU A 430 3.94 -9.46 11.46
CA LEU A 430 4.13 -9.49 12.91
C LEU A 430 3.16 -10.47 13.56
N VAL A 431 3.67 -11.30 14.46
CA VAL A 431 2.91 -12.26 15.25
C VAL A 431 3.28 -12.11 16.72
N ASP A 432 2.27 -11.96 17.58
CA ASP A 432 2.49 -11.97 19.02
C ASP A 432 3.12 -13.32 19.42
N THR A 433 4.17 -13.27 20.23
CA THR A 433 4.84 -14.44 20.82
C THR A 433 3.90 -15.48 21.45
N LYS A 434 2.71 -15.07 21.89
CA LYS A 434 1.69 -15.95 22.49
C LYS A 434 0.87 -16.74 21.46
N LEU A 435 0.88 -16.34 20.19
CA LEU A 435 0.12 -16.98 19.14
C LEU A 435 1.00 -18.00 18.39
N THR A 436 0.42 -19.15 18.05
CA THR A 436 1.09 -20.19 17.25
C THR A 436 1.01 -19.93 15.75
N HIS A 437 0.04 -19.14 15.31
CA HIS A 437 -0.19 -18.84 13.90
C HIS A 437 -0.92 -17.51 13.73
N VAL A 438 -0.85 -16.98 12.52
CA VAL A 438 -1.60 -15.82 12.06
C VAL A 438 -2.42 -16.18 10.83
N THR A 439 -3.73 -15.95 10.89
CA THR A 439 -4.62 -16.12 9.73
C THR A 439 -4.44 -14.94 8.79
N THR A 440 -4.04 -15.21 7.55
CA THR A 440 -3.73 -14.17 6.57
C THR A 440 -3.90 -14.71 5.15
N GLN A 441 -4.25 -13.85 4.19
CA GLN A 441 -4.33 -14.23 2.79
C GLN A 441 -3.06 -14.95 2.35
N VAL A 442 -3.23 -16.08 1.67
CA VAL A 442 -2.13 -16.87 1.12
C VAL A 442 -1.39 -16.03 0.08
N ARG A 443 -0.12 -15.74 0.38
CA ARG A 443 0.80 -15.02 -0.52
C ARG A 443 2.20 -15.60 -0.33
N GLY A 444 2.98 -15.59 -1.39
CA GLY A 444 4.34 -16.13 -1.45
C GLY A 444 4.64 -16.62 -2.86
N THR A 445 5.83 -17.21 -3.04
CA THR A 445 6.24 -17.81 -4.32
C THR A 445 5.82 -19.27 -4.37
N MET A 446 5.09 -19.66 -5.41
CA MET A 446 4.67 -21.05 -5.63
C MET A 446 5.88 -21.99 -5.63
N GLY A 447 5.78 -23.12 -4.92
CA GLY A 447 6.89 -24.05 -4.68
C GLY A 447 7.60 -23.84 -3.33
N HIS A 448 7.57 -22.61 -2.78
CA HIS A 448 8.10 -22.29 -1.44
C HIS A 448 7.02 -22.17 -0.37
N ILE A 449 5.73 -22.19 -0.76
CA ILE A 449 4.59 -22.09 0.17
C ILE A 449 4.33 -23.45 0.80
N ALA A 450 4.24 -23.49 2.12
CA ALA A 450 3.97 -24.71 2.87
C ALA A 450 2.53 -25.25 2.63
N PRO A 451 2.32 -26.59 2.61
CA PRO A 451 1.02 -27.20 2.30
C PRO A 451 -0.12 -26.79 3.25
N GLU A 452 0.15 -26.71 4.56
CA GLU A 452 -0.83 -26.28 5.57
C GLU A 452 -1.26 -24.84 5.34
N TYR A 453 -0.36 -24.01 4.80
CA TYR A 453 -0.67 -22.61 4.58
C TYR A 453 -1.58 -22.43 3.36
N LEU A 454 -1.36 -23.21 2.30
CA LEU A 454 -2.24 -23.27 1.13
C LEU A 454 -3.66 -23.72 1.51
N THR A 455 -3.76 -24.73 2.39
CA THR A 455 -5.05 -25.35 2.75
C THR A 455 -5.80 -24.57 3.82
N THR A 456 -5.12 -24.01 4.82
CA THR A 456 -5.78 -23.38 5.99
C THR A 456 -5.70 -21.86 6.01
N GLY A 457 -4.83 -21.23 5.21
CA GLY A 457 -4.56 -19.79 5.27
C GLY A 457 -3.88 -19.34 6.58
N LYS A 458 -3.36 -20.27 7.37
CA LYS A 458 -2.62 -19.99 8.61
C LYS A 458 -1.12 -19.97 8.33
N SER A 459 -0.47 -18.84 8.61
CA SER A 459 0.98 -18.69 8.51
C SER A 459 1.61 -18.74 9.91
N SER A 460 2.77 -19.38 10.03
CA SER A 460 3.55 -19.51 11.26
C SER A 460 5.05 -19.48 10.93
N GLU A 461 5.93 -19.48 11.93
CA GLU A 461 7.37 -19.64 11.72
C GLU A 461 7.70 -20.93 10.95
N LYS A 462 6.89 -21.98 11.10
CA LYS A 462 7.06 -23.26 10.39
C LYS A 462 6.80 -23.14 8.89
N THR A 463 6.06 -22.12 8.45
CA THR A 463 5.88 -21.83 7.02
C THR A 463 7.15 -21.26 6.39
N ASP A 464 7.92 -20.46 7.13
CA ASP A 464 9.24 -20.00 6.69
C ASP A 464 10.29 -21.11 6.73
N VAL A 465 10.23 -22.01 7.73
CA VAL A 465 11.09 -23.21 7.79
C VAL A 465 10.92 -24.06 6.53
N PHE A 466 9.69 -24.26 6.07
CA PHE A 466 9.43 -24.96 4.82
C PHE A 466 10.07 -24.25 3.62
N GLY A 467 9.86 -22.94 3.49
CA GLY A 467 10.49 -22.13 2.42
C GLY A 467 12.02 -22.16 2.48
N TYR A 468 12.61 -22.19 3.68
CA TYR A 468 14.05 -22.35 3.90
C TYR A 468 14.54 -23.71 3.38
N GLY A 469 13.82 -24.80 3.69
CA GLY A 469 14.15 -26.13 3.19
C GLY A 469 14.14 -26.22 1.67
N ILE A 470 13.15 -25.62 1.00
CA ILE A 470 13.13 -25.53 -0.47
C ILE A 470 14.30 -24.68 -0.99
N THR A 471 14.65 -23.60 -0.30
CA THR A 471 15.81 -22.76 -0.65
C THR A 471 17.13 -23.53 -0.54
N LEU A 472 17.27 -24.44 0.42
CA LEU A 472 18.42 -25.35 0.50
C LEU A 472 18.50 -26.28 -0.72
N LEU A 473 17.35 -26.78 -1.20
CA LEU A 473 17.31 -27.58 -2.42
C LEU A 473 17.72 -26.76 -3.64
N GLU A 474 17.28 -25.50 -3.75
CA GLU A 474 17.75 -24.58 -4.81
C GLU A 474 19.27 -24.38 -4.75
N LEU A 475 19.85 -24.25 -3.55
CA LEU A 475 21.30 -24.12 -3.35
C LEU A 475 22.05 -25.37 -3.81
N VAL A 476 21.59 -26.57 -3.46
CA VAL A 476 22.30 -27.82 -3.82
C VAL A 476 22.17 -28.12 -5.32
N THR A 477 20.98 -27.94 -5.87
CA THR A 477 20.64 -28.37 -7.25
C THR A 477 20.92 -27.30 -8.30
N GLY A 478 20.97 -26.01 -7.91
CA GLY A 478 20.96 -24.87 -8.84
C GLY A 478 19.63 -24.66 -9.58
N LYS A 479 18.64 -25.55 -9.37
CA LYS A 479 17.35 -25.55 -10.06
C LYS A 479 16.33 -24.65 -9.37
N ARG A 480 15.23 -24.31 -10.08
CA ARG A 480 14.07 -23.59 -9.51
C ARG A 480 13.19 -24.56 -8.75
N ALA A 481 12.47 -24.07 -7.73
CA ALA A 481 11.52 -24.88 -6.95
C ALA A 481 10.38 -25.46 -7.81
N ILE A 482 10.00 -24.76 -8.88
CA ILE A 482 9.09 -25.21 -9.91
C ILE A 482 9.79 -25.07 -11.25
N ASP A 483 9.80 -26.15 -12.01
CA ASP A 483 10.35 -26.18 -13.34
C ASP A 483 9.30 -26.73 -14.32
N PHE A 484 8.65 -25.81 -15.04
CA PHE A 484 7.64 -26.14 -16.03
C PHE A 484 8.22 -26.79 -17.29
N SER A 485 9.53 -26.71 -17.54
CA SER A 485 10.12 -27.44 -18.68
C SER A 485 10.15 -28.94 -18.46
N ARG A 486 9.91 -29.42 -17.23
CA ARG A 486 9.84 -30.85 -16.92
C ARG A 486 8.47 -31.48 -17.20
N LEU A 487 7.45 -30.66 -17.49
CA LEU A 487 6.10 -31.12 -17.86
C LEU A 487 6.10 -32.03 -19.10
N GLU A 488 7.14 -31.96 -19.94
CA GLU A 488 7.22 -32.73 -21.19
C GLU A 488 7.91 -34.10 -21.01
N ASP A 489 8.74 -34.29 -19.97
CA ASP A 489 9.65 -35.45 -19.84
C ASP A 489 9.61 -36.20 -18.48
N GLU A 490 9.15 -35.58 -17.38
CA GLU A 490 9.11 -36.19 -16.03
C GLU A 490 7.74 -35.99 -15.34
N GLU A 491 7.35 -36.90 -14.43
CA GLU A 491 6.08 -36.80 -13.67
C GLU A 491 6.11 -35.72 -12.55
N ASP A 492 7.29 -35.31 -12.07
CA ASP A 492 7.44 -34.43 -10.91
C ASP A 492 7.74 -32.96 -11.28
N VAL A 493 6.71 -32.11 -11.27
CA VAL A 493 6.84 -30.65 -11.50
C VAL A 493 7.53 -29.91 -10.33
N LEU A 494 7.46 -30.47 -9.13
CA LEU A 494 8.01 -29.90 -7.90
C LEU A 494 9.43 -30.42 -7.65
N LEU A 495 10.35 -29.49 -7.37
CA LEU A 495 11.75 -29.85 -7.04
C LEU A 495 11.83 -30.78 -5.82
N LEU A 496 10.94 -30.58 -4.84
CA LEU A 496 10.91 -31.40 -3.63
C LEU A 496 10.66 -32.87 -3.94
N ASP A 497 9.68 -33.17 -4.78
CA ASP A 497 9.27 -34.55 -5.09
C ASP A 497 10.34 -35.24 -5.92
N HIS A 498 10.90 -34.53 -6.90
CA HIS A 498 12.03 -35.02 -7.69
C HIS A 498 13.24 -35.38 -6.82
N VAL A 499 13.63 -34.49 -5.88
CA VAL A 499 14.76 -34.76 -4.98
C VAL A 499 14.48 -35.93 -4.04
N LYS A 500 13.25 -36.03 -3.50
CA LYS A 500 12.84 -37.19 -2.67
C LYS A 500 12.98 -38.51 -3.42
N ASN A 501 12.54 -38.55 -4.68
CA ASN A 501 12.65 -39.74 -5.53
C ASN A 501 14.12 -40.13 -5.76
N LEU A 502 14.98 -39.17 -6.11
CA LEU A 502 16.42 -39.43 -6.30
C LEU A 502 17.13 -39.86 -5.01
N LEU A 503 16.75 -39.30 -3.85
CA LEU A 503 17.28 -39.72 -2.55
C LEU A 503 16.89 -41.17 -2.23
N ARG A 504 15.65 -41.56 -2.50
CA ARG A 504 15.18 -42.95 -2.34
C ARG A 504 15.94 -43.93 -3.23
N GLU A 505 16.27 -43.50 -4.45
CA GLU A 505 17.10 -44.28 -5.39
C GLU A 505 18.60 -44.25 -5.06
N LYS A 506 19.02 -43.50 -4.03
CA LYS A 506 20.43 -43.29 -3.65
C LYS A 506 21.29 -42.67 -4.76
N ARG A 507 20.67 -41.87 -5.64
CA ARG A 507 21.30 -41.21 -6.79
C ARG A 507 21.71 -39.78 -6.47
N LEU A 508 22.57 -39.62 -5.47
CA LEU A 508 22.99 -38.32 -4.97
C LEU A 508 23.66 -37.43 -6.04
N ASN A 509 24.43 -38.03 -6.95
CA ASN A 509 25.15 -37.29 -7.99
C ASN A 509 24.20 -36.57 -8.97
N ASP A 510 22.99 -37.10 -9.17
CA ASP A 510 22.02 -36.53 -10.12
C ASP A 510 21.24 -35.35 -9.51
N ILE A 511 21.33 -35.18 -8.18
CA ILE A 511 20.75 -34.05 -7.45
C ILE A 511 21.64 -32.81 -7.58
N MET A 512 22.94 -33.00 -7.72
CA MET A 512 23.94 -31.92 -7.64
C MET A 512 23.87 -30.98 -8.84
N ASP A 513 24.08 -29.69 -8.58
CA ASP A 513 24.27 -28.70 -9.63
C ASP A 513 25.45 -29.10 -10.53
N PRO A 514 25.23 -29.30 -11.84
CA PRO A 514 26.30 -29.69 -12.78
C PRO A 514 27.47 -28.70 -12.84
N ASN A 515 27.27 -27.46 -12.42
CA ASN A 515 28.31 -26.43 -12.40
C ASN A 515 29.25 -26.53 -11.18
N LEU A 516 28.94 -27.37 -10.19
CA LEU A 516 29.79 -27.59 -9.02
C LEU A 516 30.93 -28.56 -9.34
N LYS A 517 32.17 -28.06 -9.25
CA LYS A 517 33.38 -28.87 -9.55
C LYS A 517 33.93 -29.63 -8.34
N ASN A 518 33.83 -29.07 -7.14
CA ASN A 518 34.38 -29.65 -5.91
C ASN A 518 33.42 -29.42 -4.74
N TYR A 519 33.03 -30.50 -4.08
CA TYR A 519 32.16 -30.48 -2.91
C TYR A 519 32.42 -31.72 -2.05
N ASP A 520 32.23 -31.60 -0.74
CA ASP A 520 32.25 -32.74 0.16
C ASP A 520 30.86 -33.39 0.20
N VAL A 521 30.79 -34.65 -0.20
CA VAL A 521 29.57 -35.46 -0.24
C VAL A 521 28.87 -35.48 1.13
N LYS A 522 29.63 -35.52 2.23
CA LYS A 522 29.05 -35.53 3.58
C LYS A 522 28.37 -34.22 3.92
N GLU A 523 28.95 -33.10 3.50
CA GLU A 523 28.37 -31.77 3.73
C GLU A 523 27.10 -31.59 2.91
N VAL A 524 27.09 -32.09 1.67
CA VAL A 524 25.89 -32.11 0.82
C VAL A 524 24.78 -32.92 1.47
N GLU A 525 25.11 -34.13 1.94
CA GLU A 525 24.17 -35.02 2.59
C GLU A 525 23.54 -34.36 3.83
N ILE A 526 24.35 -33.70 4.67
CA ILE A 526 23.85 -32.92 5.82
C ILE A 526 22.82 -31.87 5.38
N ILE A 527 23.12 -31.08 4.33
CA ILE A 527 22.22 -30.03 3.86
C ILE A 527 20.92 -30.63 3.29
N LEU A 528 21.01 -31.73 2.54
CA LEU A 528 19.83 -32.41 1.98
C LEU A 528 18.94 -33.01 3.07
N GLN A 529 19.53 -33.66 4.08
CA GLN A 529 18.79 -34.19 5.23
C GLN A 529 18.07 -33.07 6.00
N VAL A 530 18.77 -31.97 6.27
CA VAL A 530 18.15 -30.78 6.89
C VAL A 530 17.03 -30.23 6.01
N ALA A 531 17.20 -30.16 4.69
CA ALA A 531 16.17 -29.69 3.77
C ALA A 531 14.91 -30.60 3.82
N MET A 532 15.08 -31.92 3.87
CA MET A 532 13.98 -32.88 4.00
C MET A 532 13.25 -32.72 5.35
N LEU A 533 13.99 -32.56 6.45
CA LEU A 533 13.40 -32.32 7.77
C LEU A 533 12.61 -31.00 7.83
N CYS A 534 13.07 -29.97 7.13
CA CYS A 534 12.41 -28.67 7.04
C CYS A 534 11.15 -28.70 6.15
N THR A 535 11.07 -29.62 5.19
CA THR A 535 9.98 -29.69 4.17
C THR A 535 8.93 -30.76 4.47
N GLN A 536 8.87 -31.25 5.71
CA GLN A 536 7.85 -32.22 6.14
C GLN A 536 6.43 -31.67 5.99
N THR A 537 5.48 -32.55 5.64
CA THR A 537 4.08 -32.18 5.42
C THR A 537 3.44 -31.62 6.68
N SER A 538 3.72 -32.23 7.84
CA SER A 538 3.26 -31.76 9.15
C SER A 538 4.13 -30.60 9.65
N PRO A 539 3.55 -29.45 10.05
CA PRO A 539 4.31 -28.33 10.59
C PRO A 539 4.97 -28.61 11.93
N GLU A 540 4.42 -29.51 12.74
CA GLU A 540 4.93 -29.82 14.08
C GLU A 540 6.25 -30.58 14.02
N ASP A 541 6.40 -31.46 13.02
CA ASP A 541 7.61 -32.27 12.83
C ASP A 541 8.80 -31.45 12.31
N ARG A 542 8.52 -30.29 11.70
CA ARG A 542 9.55 -29.37 11.20
C ARG A 542 10.36 -28.79 12.37
N PRO A 543 11.70 -28.74 12.25
CA PRO A 543 12.56 -28.17 13.28
C PRO A 543 12.36 -26.66 13.46
N ARG A 544 12.78 -26.13 14.60
CA ARG A 544 12.95 -24.68 14.79
C ARG A 544 14.23 -24.21 14.10
N MET A 545 14.35 -22.91 13.82
CA MET A 545 15.55 -22.39 13.14
C MET A 545 16.82 -22.50 13.99
N THR A 546 16.73 -22.40 15.32
CA THR A 546 17.82 -22.77 16.26
C THR A 546 18.29 -24.22 16.08
N GLU A 547 17.35 -25.17 15.97
CA GLU A 547 17.66 -26.58 15.75
C GLU A 547 18.27 -26.80 14.36
N VAL A 548 17.75 -26.12 13.33
CA VAL A 548 18.30 -26.14 11.97
C VAL A 548 19.76 -25.71 11.96
N ILE A 549 20.12 -24.62 12.64
CA ILE A 549 21.51 -24.14 12.74
C ILE A 549 22.40 -25.22 13.39
N SER A 550 21.92 -25.85 14.46
CA SER A 550 22.64 -26.93 15.15
C SER A 550 22.85 -28.15 14.26
N MET A 551 21.82 -28.55 13.50
CA MET A 551 21.90 -29.68 12.57
C MET A 551 22.81 -29.41 11.38
N LEU A 552 22.85 -28.18 10.86
CA LEU A 552 23.80 -27.79 9.81
C LEU A 552 25.26 -27.89 10.30
N GLN A 553 25.51 -27.72 11.60
CA GLN A 553 26.83 -27.96 12.21
C GLN A 553 27.13 -29.45 12.43
N GLY A 554 26.18 -30.34 12.12
CA GLY A 554 26.27 -31.79 12.34
C GLY A 554 25.80 -32.24 13.72
N VAL A 555 25.32 -31.33 14.58
CA VAL A 555 24.89 -31.67 15.95
C VAL A 555 23.43 -32.11 15.95
N GLY A 556 23.15 -33.32 16.45
CA GLY A 556 21.79 -33.83 16.63
C GLY A 556 21.06 -34.26 15.34
N LEU A 557 21.72 -34.17 14.18
CA LEU A 557 21.12 -34.54 12.90
C LEU A 557 20.91 -36.06 12.79
N THR A 558 21.90 -36.87 13.15
CA THR A 558 21.86 -38.33 12.98
C THR A 558 20.68 -38.97 13.71
N THR A 559 20.40 -38.52 14.93
CA THR A 559 19.27 -39.03 15.73
C THR A 559 17.93 -38.64 15.11
N ARG A 560 17.78 -37.37 14.72
CA ARG A 560 16.53 -36.85 14.16
C ARG A 560 16.25 -37.40 12.76
N TRP A 561 17.30 -37.67 11.99
CA TRP A 561 17.19 -38.32 10.69
C TRP A 561 16.72 -39.78 10.81
N ALA A 562 17.27 -40.54 11.76
CA ALA A 562 16.84 -41.92 12.00
C ALA A 562 15.37 -42.02 12.42
N GLU A 563 14.89 -41.08 13.25
CA GLU A 563 13.46 -40.98 13.60
C GLU A 563 12.59 -40.69 12.38
N TRP A 564 13.05 -39.81 11.49
CA TRP A 564 12.33 -39.49 10.26
C TRP A 564 12.26 -40.67 9.29
N GLU A 565 13.36 -41.39 9.07
CA GLU A 565 13.39 -42.57 8.19
C GLU A 565 12.38 -43.63 8.65
N GLN A 566 12.33 -43.92 9.95
CA GLN A 566 11.35 -44.86 10.51
C GLN A 566 9.91 -44.42 10.27
N LEU A 567 9.60 -43.13 10.46
CA LEU A 567 8.27 -42.59 10.25
C LEU A 567 7.88 -42.56 8.77
N ASP A 568 8.84 -42.30 7.87
CA ASP A 568 8.59 -42.26 6.44
C ASP A 568 8.32 -43.65 5.86
N GLU A 569 9.05 -44.68 6.31
CA GLU A 569 8.77 -46.08 5.97
C GLU A 569 7.35 -46.50 6.36
N VAL A 570 6.90 -46.11 7.56
CA VAL A 570 5.54 -46.36 8.04
C VAL A 570 4.49 -45.63 7.19
N ARG A 571 4.69 -44.34 6.91
CA ARG A 571 3.77 -43.56 6.05
C ARG A 571 3.68 -44.13 4.64
N ASN A 572 4.80 -44.54 4.07
CA ASN A 572 4.83 -45.13 2.73
C ASN A 572 4.11 -46.47 2.69
N HIS A 573 4.27 -47.32 3.73
CA HIS A 573 3.51 -48.57 3.86
C HIS A 573 2.00 -48.33 3.95
N GLU A 574 1.56 -47.32 4.71
CA GLU A 574 0.16 -46.92 4.79
C GLU A 574 -0.36 -46.39 3.45
N PHE A 575 0.41 -45.56 2.73
CA PHE A 575 0.03 -45.04 1.41
C PHE A 575 -0.09 -46.15 0.35
N THR A 576 0.84 -47.12 0.33
CA THR A 576 0.74 -48.28 -0.57
C THR A 576 -0.44 -49.18 -0.22
N ASN A 577 -0.81 -49.31 1.05
CA ASN A 577 -1.99 -50.06 1.48
C ASN A 577 -3.31 -49.35 1.14
N VAL A 578 -3.33 -48.01 1.12
CA VAL A 578 -4.49 -47.23 0.64
C VAL A 578 -4.60 -47.30 -0.88
N GLY A 579 -3.48 -47.25 -1.61
CA GLY A 579 -3.45 -47.45 -3.07
C GLY A 579 -3.93 -48.84 -3.50
N HIS A 580 -3.59 -49.89 -2.75
CA HIS A 580 -4.10 -51.24 -2.99
C HIS A 580 -5.56 -51.45 -2.60
N LYS A 581 -6.16 -50.55 -1.80
CA LYS A 581 -7.59 -50.58 -1.48
C LYS A 581 -8.48 -50.01 -2.59
N PHE A 582 -7.88 -49.40 -3.62
CA PHE A 582 -8.57 -48.77 -4.76
C PHE A 582 -8.41 -49.52 -6.09
N LEU A 583 -7.85 -50.75 -6.09
CA LEU A 583 -7.97 -51.66 -7.24
C LEU A 583 -8.95 -52.79 -6.90
N TRP A 584 -9.86 -53.06 -7.85
CA TRP A 584 -10.95 -54.03 -7.90
C TRP A 584 -12.33 -53.54 -7.44
N GLY A 585 -12.99 -52.85 -8.37
CA GLY A 585 -14.41 -52.98 -8.63
C GLY A 585 -14.63 -52.89 -10.14
N GLU A 586 -14.29 -53.95 -10.88
CA GLU A 586 -14.79 -54.10 -12.25
C GLU A 586 -16.32 -54.28 -12.19
N ASP A 587 -16.97 -53.70 -13.21
CA ASP A 587 -18.37 -53.85 -13.62
C ASP A 587 -19.46 -53.07 -12.85
N SER A 588 -19.72 -51.84 -13.33
CA SER A 588 -21.02 -51.60 -13.97
C SER A 588 -20.91 -50.45 -14.98
N THR A 589 -20.97 -50.79 -16.26
CA THR A 589 -21.27 -49.89 -17.37
C THR A 589 -22.58 -49.14 -17.12
N TYR A 590 -22.49 -47.84 -16.85
CA TYR A 590 -23.54 -46.89 -17.16
C TYR A 590 -22.88 -45.55 -17.48
N ASP A 591 -22.85 -45.22 -18.77
CA ASP A 591 -22.68 -43.85 -19.24
C ASP A 591 -23.76 -42.98 -18.58
N GLN A 592 -23.35 -42.05 -17.73
CA GLN A 592 -24.17 -40.87 -17.44
C GLN A 592 -23.34 -39.62 -17.74
N GLU A 593 -23.84 -38.93 -18.77
CA GLU A 593 -23.36 -37.71 -19.37
C GLU A 593 -22.95 -36.65 -18.34
N ALA A 594 -21.84 -35.99 -18.63
CA ALA A 594 -21.37 -34.81 -17.92
C ALA A 594 -22.42 -33.67 -18.06
N VAL A 595 -23.12 -33.38 -16.98
CA VAL A 595 -23.99 -32.21 -16.88
C VAL A 595 -23.13 -30.96 -16.74
N GLN A 596 -23.07 -30.20 -17.82
CA GLN A 596 -22.49 -28.88 -17.92
C GLN A 596 -23.40 -27.87 -17.19
N LEU A 597 -22.95 -27.28 -16.08
CA LEU A 597 -23.65 -26.17 -15.42
C LEU A 597 -22.86 -24.86 -15.56
N SER A 598 -23.17 -24.20 -16.68
CA SER A 598 -23.35 -22.75 -16.88
C SER A 598 -22.72 -21.75 -15.88
N GLU A 599 -21.93 -20.83 -16.44
CA GLU A 599 -21.70 -19.46 -15.97
C GLU A 599 -23.02 -18.63 -15.88
N PRO A 600 -22.98 -17.31 -15.62
CA PRO A 600 -22.96 -16.63 -14.34
C PRO A 600 -24.30 -15.92 -14.04
N ARG A 601 -24.50 -15.49 -12.79
CA ARG A 601 -25.45 -14.42 -12.44
C ARG A 601 -24.75 -13.37 -11.60
#